data_AF-A0A182AQQ6-F1
#
_entry.id   AF-A0A182AQQ6-F1
#
_cell.length_a   1.000
_cell.length_b   1.000
_cell.length_c   1.000
_cell.angle_alpha   90.00
_cell.angle_beta   90.00
_cell.angle_gamma   90.00
#
_symmetry.space_group_name_H-M   'P 1'
#
loop_
_entity.id
_entity.type
_entity.pdbx_description
1 polymer ?
#
loop_
_entity_poly.entity_id
_entity_poly.type
_entity_poly.pdbx_seq_one_letter_code
_entity_poly.pdbx_strand_id
1 'polypeptide(L)'
;MIICIDTVDPWGLGWLKACCSSVAANPRLSWNLRVTPDDQALIDHAVRSSGLTRTDFVLQAARTAARELLVQHAWQAVSPEHFDQFLRQLDAPPSPTDRLRRTMTAPRPW
;
A
#
# COMPACT_ATOMS: atom_id res chain seq x y z
N MET A 1 3.10 -27.21 -9.65
CA MET A 1 3.51 -28.38 -8.84
C MET A 1 4.36 -27.85 -7.69
N ILE A 2 3.70 -27.37 -6.64
CA ILE A 2 4.32 -27.02 -5.37
C ILE A 2 3.84 -28.09 -4.40
N ILE A 3 4.81 -28.73 -3.76
CA ILE A 3 4.66 -29.92 -2.94
C ILE A 3 4.01 -29.49 -1.62
N CYS A 4 2.77 -29.94 -1.37
CA CYS A 4 2.19 -29.91 -0.03
C CYS A 4 2.90 -30.99 0.78
N ILE A 5 3.78 -30.58 1.69
CA ILE A 5 4.23 -31.47 2.77
C ILE A 5 3.12 -31.44 3.81
N ASP A 6 2.39 -32.55 3.89
CA ASP A 6 1.49 -32.87 4.98
C ASP A 6 2.28 -32.99 6.28
N THR A 7 2.27 -31.93 7.10
CA THR A 7 2.63 -32.04 8.51
C THR A 7 1.35 -32.15 9.32
N VAL A 8 0.99 -33.39 9.65
CA VAL A 8 0.05 -33.73 10.72
C VAL A 8 0.62 -33.21 12.04
N ASP A 9 -0.18 -32.39 12.75
CA ASP A 9 0.17 -31.74 14.02
C ASP A 9 0.08 -32.74 15.20
N PRO A 10 1.15 -32.98 15.99
CA PRO A 10 1.12 -33.93 17.10
C PRO A 10 0.50 -33.39 18.41
N TRP A 11 0.11 -32.10 18.49
CA TRP A 11 -0.17 -31.45 19.78
C TRP A 11 -1.63 -31.01 20.01
N GLY A 12 -2.60 -31.60 19.32
CA GLY A 12 -3.98 -31.74 19.81
C GLY A 12 -4.67 -30.47 20.36
N LEU A 13 -4.41 -29.29 19.80
CA LEU A 13 -5.01 -28.03 20.24
C LEU A 13 -5.62 -27.32 19.02
N GLY A 14 -6.95 -27.30 18.97
CA GLY A 14 -7.76 -26.81 17.87
C GLY A 14 -7.74 -25.30 17.70
N TRP A 15 -6.95 -24.81 16.74
CA TRP A 15 -7.02 -23.43 16.26
C TRP A 15 -6.66 -23.34 14.77
N LEU A 16 -7.39 -24.08 13.93
CA LEU A 16 -7.56 -23.71 12.52
C LEU A 16 -8.71 -22.72 12.40
N LYS A 17 -8.47 -21.49 12.88
CA LYS A 17 -9.29 -20.34 12.46
C LYS A 17 -8.85 -20.01 11.03
N ALA A 18 -9.62 -20.56 10.10
CA ALA A 18 -9.57 -20.41 8.65
C ALA A 18 -8.82 -19.16 8.16
N CYS A 19 -7.79 -19.38 7.33
CA CYS A 19 -7.41 -18.43 6.28
C CYS A 19 -8.53 -18.38 5.21
N CYS A 20 -9.73 -17.98 5.61
CA CYS A 20 -10.69 -17.44 4.65
C CYS A 20 -10.32 -15.98 4.48
N SER A 21 -9.48 -15.67 3.49
CA SER A 21 -9.51 -14.35 2.85
C SER A 21 -10.93 -14.18 2.33
N SER A 22 -11.79 -13.55 3.13
CA SER A 22 -13.10 -13.17 2.65
C SER A 22 -12.87 -12.24 1.47
N VAL A 23 -13.36 -12.64 0.31
CA VAL A 23 -13.64 -11.68 -0.75
C VAL A 23 -14.70 -10.77 -0.16
N ALA A 24 -14.26 -9.68 0.47
CA ALA A 24 -15.14 -8.69 1.03
C ALA A 24 -16.02 -8.18 -0.11
N ALA A 25 -17.34 -8.17 0.10
CA ALA A 25 -18.24 -7.41 -0.76
C ALA A 25 -17.64 -6.02 -0.95
N ASN A 26 -17.70 -5.48 -2.16
CA ASN A 26 -17.18 -4.14 -2.45
C ASN A 26 -18.34 -3.13 -2.30
N PRO A 27 -18.66 -2.65 -1.08
CA PRO A 27 -19.74 -1.71 -0.91
C PRO A 27 -19.44 -0.44 -1.71
N ARG A 28 -20.41 0.00 -2.50
CA ARG A 28 -20.35 1.33 -3.12
C ARG A 28 -20.49 2.38 -2.01
N LEU A 29 -19.40 3.06 -1.70
CA LEU A 29 -19.38 4.17 -0.75
C LEU A 29 -19.83 5.45 -1.47
N SER A 30 -20.65 6.26 -0.82
CA SER A 30 -21.00 7.60 -1.31
C SER A 30 -20.03 8.63 -0.75
N TRP A 31 -19.61 9.58 -1.59
CA TRP A 31 -18.77 10.70 -1.18
C TRP A 31 -19.51 12.02 -1.45
N ASN A 32 -19.72 12.81 -0.41
CA ASN A 32 -20.24 14.17 -0.52
C ASN A 32 -19.07 15.16 -0.58
N LEU A 33 -18.93 15.88 -1.69
CA LEU A 33 -17.92 16.92 -1.88
C LEU A 33 -18.61 18.28 -1.96
N ARG A 34 -18.05 19.29 -1.30
CA ARG A 34 -18.43 20.70 -1.48
C ARG A 34 -17.49 21.34 -2.49
N VAL A 35 -18.04 21.97 -3.52
CA VAL A 35 -17.28 22.63 -4.59
C VAL A 35 -17.71 24.08 -4.71
N THR A 36 -16.80 24.94 -5.15
CA THR A 36 -17.14 26.32 -5.49
C THR A 36 -17.91 26.36 -6.83
N PRO A 37 -18.70 27.41 -7.10
CA PRO A 37 -19.40 27.56 -8.38
C PRO A 37 -18.43 27.60 -9.57
N ASP A 38 -17.26 28.21 -9.40
CA ASP A 38 -16.25 28.32 -10.45
C ASP A 38 -15.64 26.95 -10.79
N ASP A 39 -15.29 26.16 -9.78
CA ASP A 39 -14.79 24.79 -9.98
C ASP A 39 -15.85 23.91 -10.65
N GLN A 40 -17.12 24.08 -10.25
CA GLN A 40 -18.22 23.33 -10.86
C GLN A 40 -18.39 23.68 -12.33
N ALA A 41 -18.35 24.97 -12.70
CA ALA A 41 -18.43 25.41 -14.08
C ALA A 41 -17.26 24.88 -14.94
N LEU A 42 -16.06 24.85 -14.38
CA LEU A 42 -14.87 24.30 -15.02
C LEU A 42 -15.00 22.77 -15.25
N ILE A 43 -15.42 22.03 -14.22
CA ILE A 43 -15.63 20.57 -14.32
C ILE A 43 -16.69 20.28 -15.38
N ASP A 44 -17.78 21.04 -15.42
CA ASP A 44 -18.85 20.85 -16.40
C ASP A 44 -18.37 21.06 -17.83
N HIS A 45 -17.47 22.02 -18.04
CA HIS A 45 -16.83 22.23 -19.33
C HIS A 45 -15.96 21.04 -19.75
N ALA A 46 -15.16 20.51 -18.83
CA ALA A 46 -14.32 19.33 -19.08
C ALA A 46 -15.16 18.07 -19.35
N VAL A 47 -16.27 17.90 -18.62
CA VAL A 47 -17.23 16.80 -18.80
C VAL A 47 -17.88 16.84 -20.18
N ARG A 48 -18.33 18.02 -20.63
CA ARG A 48 -18.88 18.19 -21.99
C ARG A 48 -17.90 17.81 -23.09
N SER A 49 -16.61 18.05 -22.87
CA SER A 49 -15.56 17.76 -23.84
C SER A 49 -15.12 16.28 -23.83
N SER A 50 -15.30 15.57 -22.72
CA SER A 50 -14.84 14.20 -22.53
C SER A 50 -15.92 13.14 -22.78
N GLY A 51 -17.20 13.51 -22.74
CA GLY A 51 -18.32 12.57 -22.89
C GLY A 51 -18.54 11.65 -21.69
N LEU A 52 -17.82 11.86 -20.58
CA LEU A 52 -17.96 11.12 -19.34
C LEU A 52 -19.11 11.68 -18.50
N THR A 53 -19.55 10.94 -17.47
CA THR A 53 -20.40 11.53 -16.43
C THR A 53 -19.56 12.41 -15.49
N ARG A 54 -20.19 13.39 -14.82
CA ARG A 54 -19.50 14.24 -13.85
C ARG A 54 -18.83 13.41 -12.75
N THR A 55 -19.51 12.37 -12.26
CA THR A 55 -18.99 11.48 -11.22
C THR A 55 -17.79 10.67 -11.70
N ASP A 56 -17.86 10.10 -12.91
CA ASP A 56 -16.74 9.32 -13.47
C ASP A 56 -15.52 10.19 -13.74
N PHE A 57 -15.72 11.40 -14.25
CA PHE A 57 -14.64 12.36 -14.48
C PHE A 57 -13.90 12.69 -13.18
N VAL A 58 -14.63 13.04 -12.12
CA VAL A 58 -14.05 13.38 -10.83
C VAL A 58 -13.34 12.17 -10.20
N LEU A 59 -13.96 10.98 -10.25
CA LEU A 59 -13.35 9.74 -9.75
C LEU A 59 -12.05 9.39 -10.48
N GLN A 60 -12.04 9.52 -11.80
CA GLN A 60 -10.86 9.24 -12.60
C GLN A 60 -9.74 10.24 -12.31
N ALA A 61 -10.07 11.53 -12.22
CA ALA A 61 -9.11 12.59 -11.87
C ALA A 61 -8.50 12.32 -10.48
N ALA A 62 -9.33 12.05 -9.48
CA ALA A 62 -8.88 11.75 -8.12
C ALA A 62 -7.99 10.50 -8.06
N ARG A 63 -8.34 9.43 -8.81
CA ARG A 63 -7.52 8.21 -8.89
C ARG A 63 -6.17 8.45 -9.54
N THR A 64 -6.11 9.27 -10.58
CA THR A 64 -4.86 9.62 -11.24
C THR A 64 -3.96 10.44 -10.31
N ALA A 65 -4.50 11.49 -9.70
CA ALA A 65 -3.77 12.30 -8.73
C ALA A 65 -3.25 11.47 -7.55
N ALA A 66 -4.07 10.58 -7.00
CA ALA A 66 -3.66 9.70 -5.90
C ALA A 66 -2.50 8.76 -6.31
N ARG A 67 -2.56 8.17 -7.51
CA ARG A 67 -1.48 7.30 -8.00
C ARG A 67 -0.19 8.07 -8.22
N GLU A 68 -0.27 9.25 -8.80
CA GLU A 68 0.90 10.10 -9.03
C GLU A 68 1.58 10.48 -7.71
N LEU A 69 0.80 10.88 -6.70
CA LEU A 69 1.32 11.18 -5.36
C LEU A 69 1.97 9.96 -4.70
N LEU A 70 1.34 8.79 -4.78
CA LEU A 70 1.90 7.55 -4.22
C LEU A 70 3.23 7.17 -4.89
N VAL A 71 3.34 7.35 -6.21
CA VAL A 71 4.59 7.10 -6.95
C VAL A 71 5.67 8.11 -6.56
N GLN A 72 5.33 9.39 -6.41
CA GLN A 72 6.27 10.42 -5.96
C GLN A 72 6.84 10.11 -4.57
N HIS A 73 6.01 9.57 -3.66
CA HIS A 73 6.48 9.17 -2.34
C HIS A 73 7.27 7.86 -2.33
N ALA A 74 6.94 6.92 -3.22
CA ALA A 74 7.68 5.67 -3.33
C ALA A 74 9.10 5.85 -3.90
N TRP A 75 9.31 6.89 -4.72
CA TRP A 75 10.60 7.15 -5.34
C TRP A 75 11.35 8.30 -4.65
N GLN A 76 11.88 8.02 -3.46
CA GLN A 76 12.90 8.89 -2.86
C GLN A 76 14.24 8.56 -3.51
N ALA A 77 14.65 9.35 -4.50
CA ALA A 77 15.96 9.22 -5.12
C ALA A 77 17.05 9.52 -4.08
N VAL A 78 17.90 8.53 -3.82
CA VAL A 78 19.09 8.66 -2.97
C VAL A 78 20.23 9.18 -3.85
N SER A 79 21.04 10.12 -3.35
CA SER A 79 22.19 10.59 -4.13
C SER A 79 23.17 9.44 -4.38
N PRO A 80 23.94 9.45 -5.49
CA PRO A 80 24.89 8.38 -5.80
C PRO A 80 25.84 8.05 -4.64
N GLU A 81 26.28 9.06 -3.89
CA GLU A 81 27.19 8.92 -2.76
C GLU A 81 26.55 8.17 -1.58
N HIS A 82 25.28 8.48 -1.29
CA HIS A 82 24.52 7.78 -0.25
C HIS A 82 24.17 6.36 -0.69
N PHE A 83 23.93 6.14 -1.99
CA PHE A 83 23.69 4.81 -2.54
C PHE A 83 24.95 3.92 -2.43
N ASP A 84 26.12 4.46 -2.77
CA ASP A 84 27.41 3.76 -2.57
C ASP A 84 27.71 3.48 -1.09
N GLN A 85 27.40 4.42 -0.20
CA GLN A 85 27.51 4.20 1.24
C GLN A 85 26.61 3.07 1.72
N PHE A 86 25.36 3.03 1.23
CA PHE A 86 24.41 1.98 1.52
C PHE A 86 24.92 0.61 1.03
N LEU A 87 25.42 0.53 -0.21
CA LEU A 87 25.99 -0.71 -0.75
C LEU A 87 27.15 -1.23 0.10
N ARG A 88 28.09 -0.36 0.50
CA ARG A 88 29.20 -0.75 1.40
C ARG A 88 28.72 -1.33 2.72
N GLN A 89 27.65 -0.80 3.29
CA GLN A 89 27.07 -1.32 4.54
C GLN A 89 26.29 -2.62 4.34
N LEU A 90 25.74 -2.84 3.14
CA LEU A 90 25.04 -4.08 2.79
C LEU A 90 26.03 -5.23 2.56
N ASP A 91 27.14 -4.96 1.89
CA ASP A 91 28.20 -5.95 1.60
C ASP A 91 29.04 -6.28 2.84
N ALA A 92 29.22 -5.32 3.74
CA ALA A 92 29.92 -5.49 5.01
C ALA A 92 29.01 -5.11 6.19
N PRO A 93 28.03 -5.96 6.55
CA PRO A 93 27.10 -5.65 7.61
C PRO A 93 27.84 -5.51 8.96
N PRO A 94 27.57 -4.47 9.74
CA PRO A 94 28.18 -4.31 11.05
C PRO A 94 27.70 -5.40 12.01
N SER A 95 28.57 -5.81 12.94
CA SER A 95 28.20 -6.77 13.99
C SER A 95 26.98 -6.28 14.76
N PRO A 96 25.98 -7.15 15.02
CA PRO A 96 24.73 -6.74 15.63
C PRO A 96 24.96 -6.22 17.05
N THR A 97 24.51 -4.99 17.31
CA THR A 97 24.58 -4.37 18.64
C THR A 97 23.65 -5.08 19.63
N ASP A 98 23.98 -5.06 20.93
CA ASP A 98 23.13 -5.62 21.98
C ASP A 98 21.68 -5.09 21.94
N ARG A 99 21.50 -3.81 21.58
CA ARG A 99 20.17 -3.21 21.40
C ARG A 99 19.40 -3.87 20.25
N LEU A 100 20.07 -4.11 19.12
CA LEU A 100 19.46 -4.79 17.97
C LEU A 100 19.07 -6.23 18.33
N ARG A 101 19.96 -6.96 19.02
CA ARG A 101 19.67 -8.32 19.50
C ARG A 101 18.42 -8.36 20.36
N ARG A 102 18.30 -7.46 21.35
CA ARG A 102 17.12 -7.35 22.23
C ARG A 102 15.83 -7.09 21.44
N THR A 103 15.87 -6.18 20.46
CA THR A 103 14.71 -5.88 19.61
C THR A 103 14.30 -7.07 18.74
N MET A 104 15.26 -7.79 18.14
CA MET A 104 14.94 -8.94 17.29
C MET A 104 14.39 -10.15 18.07
N THR A 105 14.72 -10.28 19.36
CA THR A 105 14.19 -11.33 20.25
C THR A 105 12.91 -10.95 20.99
N ALA A 106 12.47 -9.69 20.90
CA ALA A 106 11.25 -9.25 21.57
C ALA A 106 10.01 -9.92 20.93
N PRO A 107 9.03 -10.39 21.73
CA PRO A 107 7.78 -10.90 21.20
C PRO A 107 7.06 -9.81 20.39
N ARG A 108 6.50 -10.20 19.24
CA ARG A 108 5.78 -9.27 18.37
C ARG A 108 4.53 -8.78 19.12
N PRO A 109 4.26 -7.48 19.16
CA PRO A 109 3.18 -6.90 19.97
C PRO A 109 1.76 -7.07 19.37
N TRP A 110 1.55 -8.03 18.47
CA TRP A 110 0.26 -8.29 17.82
C TRP A 110 -0.02 -9.79 17.70
#